data_AF-A0A2K8P4P6-F1
#
_entry.id   AF-A0A2K8P4P6-F1
#
_cell.length_a   1.000
_cell.length_b   1.000
_cell.length_c   1.000
_cell.angle_alpha   90.00
_cell.angle_beta   90.00
_cell.angle_gamma   90.00
#
_symmetry.space_group_name_H-M   'P 1'
#
loop_
_entity.id
_entity.type
_entity.pdbx_description
1 polymer ?
#
loop_
_entity_poly.entity_id
_entity_poly.type
_entity_poly.pdbx_seq_one_letter_code
_entity_poly.pdbx_strand_id
1 'polypeptide(L)'
;MVPSFILGFCSSIVLNKLLVANLIKKAILQQGFSINYTFLNITLVLLISLVTLYAIIYASTKKYQRIEVSNKDNKKKMIKNQIIKIILGFMFIISYFLLIVFNNTEVLYLFGGIFFIIGLHFLLEIMITVICKMLFQVFSGSFVFSSSIKNMQYNASLITKIILMLVNSMIFLNFSINVIGKMGVQSYEINSNTQYLNGLIFLGAYLNIVFVSFTFIIIINGFLMYLRSLEKENLVLRQLGFTRKKVFVRNILQFIIIWFLYVILAFTTTVLMSLIWNDKAALSNVIYWIIEIFVVLLLMLLLCLSNWFFKIIKNK
;
A
#
# COMPACT_ATOMS: atom_id res chain seq x y z
N MET A 1 -8.69 3.74 12.45
CA MET A 1 -7.79 4.92 12.42
C MET A 1 -7.09 5.19 13.76
N VAL A 2 -7.79 5.23 14.91
CA VAL A 2 -7.11 5.37 16.22
C VAL A 2 -6.12 4.22 16.54
N PRO A 3 -6.42 2.94 16.26
CA PRO A 3 -5.46 1.85 16.53
C PRO A 3 -4.19 1.92 15.66
N SER A 4 -4.33 2.31 14.39
CA SER A 4 -3.23 2.52 13.44
C SER A 4 -2.29 3.66 13.88
N PHE A 5 -2.81 4.63 14.61
CA PHE A 5 -2.03 5.77 15.09
C PHE A 5 -1.21 5.42 16.33
N ILE A 6 -1.81 4.69 17.27
CA ILE A 6 -1.10 4.13 18.42
C ILE A 6 0.00 3.18 17.93
N LEU A 7 -0.32 2.30 16.97
CA LEU A 7 0.66 1.41 16.35
C LEU A 7 1.78 2.18 15.65
N GLY A 8 1.45 3.26 14.92
CA GLY A 8 2.45 4.10 14.27
C GLY A 8 3.35 4.87 15.21
N PHE A 9 2.81 5.32 16.34
CA PHE A 9 3.58 5.97 17.38
C PHE A 9 4.53 4.98 18.06
N CYS A 10 4.02 3.81 18.49
CA CYS A 10 4.84 2.76 19.10
C CYS A 10 5.94 2.26 18.15
N SER A 11 5.62 2.08 16.86
CA SER A 11 6.62 1.66 15.88
C SER A 11 7.68 2.74 15.66
N SER A 12 7.31 4.02 15.59
CA SER A 12 8.26 5.14 15.41
C SER A 12 9.36 5.19 16.48
N ILE A 13 9.06 4.82 17.72
CA ILE A 13 10.04 4.78 18.82
C ILE A 13 11.11 3.72 18.55
N VAL A 14 10.68 2.50 18.19
CA VAL A 14 11.57 1.37 17.90
C VAL A 14 12.40 1.64 16.63
N LEU A 15 11.75 2.17 15.60
CA LEU A 15 12.37 2.46 14.31
C LEU A 15 13.39 3.58 14.39
N ASN A 16 13.13 4.62 15.19
CA ASN A 16 14.11 5.68 15.45
C ASN A 16 15.33 5.16 16.22
N LYS A 17 15.17 4.22 17.16
CA LYS A 17 16.31 3.56 17.81
C LYS A 17 17.14 2.73 16.82
N LEU A 18 16.48 1.97 15.95
CA LEU A 18 17.16 1.21 14.89
C LEU A 18 17.89 2.14 13.91
N LEU A 19 17.29 3.28 13.55
CA LEU A 19 17.90 4.30 12.70
C LEU A 19 19.18 4.83 13.34
N VAL A 20 19.10 5.29 14.60
CA VAL A 20 20.25 5.84 15.33
C VAL A 20 21.38 4.81 15.42
N ALA A 21 21.06 3.57 15.77
CA ALA A 21 22.06 2.50 15.83
C ALA A 21 22.73 2.24 14.46
N ASN A 22 21.95 2.22 13.38
CA ASN A 22 22.48 1.98 12.03
C ASN A 22 23.33 3.15 11.53
N LEU A 23 22.97 4.39 11.88
CA LEU A 23 23.72 5.60 11.56
C LEU A 23 25.02 5.72 12.38
N ILE A 24 25.02 5.32 13.66
CA ILE A 24 26.24 5.21 14.48
C ILE A 24 27.16 4.15 13.89
N LYS A 25 26.62 2.98 13.50
CA LYS A 25 27.40 1.90 12.86
C LYS A 25 28.04 2.33 11.55
N LYS A 26 27.38 3.22 10.79
CA LYS A 26 27.91 3.81 9.56
C LYS A 26 28.80 5.04 9.79
N ALA A 27 29.16 5.35 11.05
CA ALA A 27 29.93 6.53 11.45
C ALA A 27 29.33 7.88 11.02
N ILE A 28 28.02 7.92 10.76
CA ILE A 28 27.29 9.13 10.36
C ILE A 28 26.90 9.97 11.59
N LEU A 29 26.62 9.31 12.72
CA LEU A 29 26.34 9.94 14.01
C LEU A 29 27.42 9.58 15.02
N GLN A 30 27.72 10.51 15.95
CA GLN A 30 28.64 10.26 17.06
C GLN A 30 28.10 9.14 17.97
N GLN A 31 29.00 8.33 18.55
CA GLN A 31 28.63 7.20 19.42
C GLN A 31 27.73 7.59 20.62
N GLY A 32 27.72 8.86 21.03
CA GLY A 32 26.88 9.39 22.11
C GLY A 32 25.52 9.95 21.66
N PHE A 33 25.18 9.93 20.37
CA PHE A 33 23.92 10.53 19.90
C PHE A 33 22.71 9.72 20.38
N SER A 34 21.83 10.38 21.13
CA SER A 34 20.54 9.81 21.54
C SER A 34 19.42 10.81 21.28
N ILE A 35 18.31 10.34 20.70
CA ILE A 35 17.10 11.15 20.55
C ILE A 35 16.49 11.37 21.94
N ASN A 36 16.20 12.63 22.26
CA ASN A 36 15.64 13.00 23.56
C ASN A 36 14.13 12.68 23.61
N TYR A 37 13.80 11.51 24.15
CA TYR A 37 12.43 11.03 24.36
C TYR A 37 11.82 11.51 25.68
N THR A 38 12.08 12.74 26.11
CA THR A 38 11.38 13.31 27.27
C THR A 38 9.87 13.23 27.09
N PHE A 39 9.17 12.89 28.18
CA PHE A 39 7.71 12.74 28.21
C PHE A 39 6.99 13.93 27.57
N LEU A 40 7.47 15.15 27.80
CA LEU A 40 6.90 16.38 27.24
C LEU A 40 6.94 16.41 25.70
N ASN A 41 8.07 16.02 25.09
CA ASN A 41 8.21 15.92 23.63
C ASN A 41 7.31 14.83 23.03
N ILE A 42 7.22 13.68 23.69
CA ILE A 42 6.31 12.59 23.31
C ILE A 42 4.85 13.08 23.30
N THR A 43 4.45 13.80 24.34
CA THR A 43 3.08 14.29 24.51
C THR A 43 2.74 15.36 23.47
N LEU A 44 3.65 16.29 23.21
CA LEU A 44 3.52 17.31 22.15
C LEU A 44 3.41 16.70 20.75
N VAL A 45 4.26 15.71 20.45
CA VAL A 45 4.22 15.00 19.16
C VAL A 45 2.88 14.27 19.00
N LEU A 46 2.38 13.58 20.03
CA LEU A 46 1.05 12.94 20.01
C LEU A 46 -0.08 13.95 19.74
N LEU A 47 -0.03 15.12 20.39
CA LEU A 47 -1.02 16.19 20.24
C LEU A 47 -1.04 16.76 18.83
N ILE A 48 0.13 17.15 18.29
CA ILE A 48 0.27 17.69 16.93
C ILE A 48 -0.18 16.66 15.90
N SER A 49 0.21 15.41 16.09
CA SER A 49 -0.15 14.31 15.20
C SER A 49 -1.67 14.05 15.22
N LEU A 50 -2.32 14.16 16.39
CA LEU A 50 -3.78 14.01 16.52
C LEU A 50 -4.53 15.15 15.83
N VAL A 51 -4.04 16.39 15.97
CA VAL A 51 -4.61 17.56 15.29
C VAL A 51 -4.48 17.44 13.77
N THR A 52 -3.31 17.05 13.26
CA THR A 52 -3.11 16.81 11.82
C THR A 52 -3.96 15.64 11.32
N LEU A 53 -4.10 14.56 12.09
CA LEU A 53 -4.98 13.45 11.74
C LEU A 53 -6.45 13.91 11.67
N TYR A 54 -6.91 14.68 12.65
CA TYR A 54 -8.26 15.23 12.65
C TYR A 54 -8.50 16.12 11.43
N ALA A 55 -7.54 16.97 11.07
CA ALA A 55 -7.60 17.80 9.88
C ALA A 55 -7.63 16.97 8.58
N ILE A 56 -6.81 15.92 8.47
CA ILE A 56 -6.79 15.01 7.33
C ILE A 56 -8.10 14.23 7.23
N ILE A 57 -8.61 13.70 8.35
CA ILE A 57 -9.90 13.01 8.41
C ILE A 57 -11.00 13.96 7.97
N TYR A 58 -11.11 15.14 8.56
CA TYR A 58 -12.11 16.15 8.21
C TYR A 58 -12.04 16.54 6.72
N ALA A 59 -10.84 16.79 6.18
CA ALA A 59 -10.66 17.10 4.77
C ALA A 59 -11.07 15.91 3.86
N SER A 60 -10.75 14.68 4.27
CA SER A 60 -11.07 13.46 3.52
C SER A 60 -12.57 13.10 3.57
N THR A 61 -13.22 13.24 4.73
CA THR A 61 -14.64 12.88 4.96
C THR A 61 -15.61 13.93 4.44
N LYS A 62 -15.20 15.21 4.34
CA LYS A 62 -16.00 16.28 3.72
C LYS A 62 -16.43 15.95 2.28
N LYS A 63 -15.64 15.16 1.54
CA LYS A 63 -16.04 14.63 0.22
C LYS A 63 -17.00 13.45 0.30
N TYR A 64 -16.91 12.59 1.32
CA TYR A 64 -17.79 11.42 1.47
C TYR A 64 -19.24 11.80 1.79
N GLN A 65 -19.47 12.82 2.64
CA GLN A 65 -20.83 13.34 2.89
C GLN A 65 -21.51 13.88 1.62
N ARG A 66 -20.76 14.38 0.64
CA ARG A 66 -21.33 14.80 -0.65
C ARG A 66 -21.69 13.64 -1.59
N ILE A 67 -21.11 12.46 -1.39
CA ILE A 67 -21.38 11.28 -2.23
C ILE A 67 -22.69 10.59 -1.81
N GLU A 68 -23.08 10.67 -0.53
CA GLU A 68 -24.34 10.07 -0.03
C GLU A 68 -25.61 10.81 -0.48
N VAL A 69 -25.54 12.11 -0.80
CA VAL A 69 -26.74 12.93 -1.11
C VAL A 69 -27.05 12.99 -2.62
N SER A 70 -26.17 12.48 -3.48
CA SER A 70 -26.31 12.56 -4.94
C SER A 70 -26.78 11.24 -5.56
N ASN A 71 -27.88 10.66 -5.07
CA ASN A 71 -28.50 9.48 -5.66
C ASN A 71 -29.93 9.79 -6.12
N LYS A 72 -30.02 10.39 -7.31
CA LYS A 72 -31.13 10.29 -8.27
C LYS A 72 -30.77 11.14 -9.48
N ASP A 73 -30.04 10.53 -10.40
CA ASP A 73 -30.13 10.74 -11.85
C ASP A 73 -28.81 10.41 -12.56
N ASN A 74 -28.95 9.71 -13.69
CA ASN A 74 -28.04 9.62 -14.83
C ASN A 74 -27.21 8.34 -15.03
N LYS A 75 -27.84 7.31 -15.59
CA LYS A 75 -27.13 6.24 -16.33
C LYS A 75 -26.25 6.78 -17.48
N LYS A 76 -26.68 7.83 -18.22
CA LYS A 76 -25.89 8.43 -19.32
C LYS A 76 -24.66 9.20 -18.83
N LYS A 77 -24.76 9.95 -17.72
CA LYS A 77 -23.63 10.70 -17.12
C LYS A 77 -22.61 9.73 -16.50
N MET A 78 -23.06 8.58 -16.00
CA MET A 78 -22.21 7.50 -15.50
C MET A 78 -21.33 6.88 -16.62
N ILE A 79 -21.89 6.63 -17.81
CA ILE A 79 -21.12 6.11 -18.98
C ILE A 79 -20.09 7.14 -19.46
N LYS A 80 -20.48 8.42 -19.61
CA LYS A 80 -19.56 9.49 -20.01
C LYS A 80 -18.38 9.62 -19.03
N ASN A 81 -18.66 9.53 -17.73
CA ASN A 81 -17.61 9.58 -16.70
C ASN A 81 -16.68 8.35 -16.77
N GLN A 82 -17.21 7.16 -17.05
CA GLN A 82 -16.39 5.96 -17.26
C GLN A 82 -15.48 6.10 -18.49
N ILE A 83 -15.97 6.62 -19.61
CA ILE A 83 -15.15 6.86 -20.81
C ILE A 83 -14.01 7.84 -20.53
N ILE A 84 -14.30 8.94 -19.83
CA ILE A 84 -13.26 9.92 -19.45
C ILE A 84 -12.20 9.28 -18.54
N LYS A 85 -12.61 8.50 -17.53
CA LYS A 85 -11.67 7.76 -16.67
C LYS A 85 -10.79 6.80 -17.48
N ILE A 86 -11.38 6.11 -18.47
CA ILE A 86 -10.64 5.19 -19.33
C ILE A 86 -9.58 5.95 -20.15
N ILE A 87 -9.97 7.03 -20.82
CA ILE A 87 -9.06 7.84 -21.65
C ILE A 87 -7.91 8.41 -20.81
N LEU A 88 -8.23 9.08 -19.69
CA LEU A 88 -7.22 9.65 -18.81
C LEU A 88 -6.32 8.58 -18.21
N GLY A 89 -6.88 7.46 -17.78
CA GLY A 89 -6.13 6.34 -17.23
C GLY A 89 -5.14 5.75 -18.24
N PHE A 90 -5.57 5.51 -19.48
CA PHE A 90 -4.69 5.01 -20.53
C PHE A 90 -3.60 6.02 -20.89
N MET A 91 -3.92 7.32 -20.93
CA MET A 91 -2.93 8.37 -21.15
C MET A 91 -1.79 8.29 -20.12
N PHE A 92 -2.11 8.17 -18.82
CA PHE A 92 -1.10 8.03 -17.76
C PHE A 92 -0.30 6.71 -17.84
N ILE A 93 -0.94 5.58 -18.19
CA ILE A 93 -0.24 4.30 -18.38
C ILE A 93 0.70 4.36 -19.60
N ILE A 94 0.28 4.98 -20.70
CA ILE A 94 1.12 5.16 -21.88
C ILE A 94 2.30 6.07 -21.54
N SER A 95 2.05 7.20 -20.85
CA SER A 95 3.11 8.09 -20.38
C SER A 95 4.10 7.37 -19.47
N TYR A 96 3.64 6.47 -18.59
CA TYR A 96 4.51 5.61 -17.79
C TYR A 96 5.46 4.77 -18.65
N PHE A 97 4.93 4.05 -19.65
CA PHE A 97 5.75 3.24 -20.55
C PHE A 97 6.70 4.09 -21.40
N LEU A 98 6.24 5.23 -21.92
CA LEU A 98 7.10 6.16 -22.66
C LEU A 98 8.24 6.68 -21.80
N LEU A 99 7.96 7.05 -20.55
CA LEU A 99 8.97 7.55 -19.61
C LEU A 99 10.05 6.51 -19.33
N ILE A 100 9.68 5.24 -19.17
CA ILE A 100 10.66 4.17 -18.92
C ILE A 100 11.39 3.78 -20.20
N VAL A 101 10.77 3.79 -21.37
CA VAL A 101 11.45 3.37 -22.61
C VAL A 101 12.43 4.44 -23.10
N PHE A 102 12.08 5.73 -23.01
CA PHE A 102 12.83 6.80 -23.67
C PHE A 102 13.81 7.56 -22.77
N ASN A 103 13.68 7.49 -21.45
CA ASN A 103 14.59 8.15 -20.53
C ASN A 103 15.26 7.11 -19.63
N ASN A 104 16.54 7.30 -19.28
CA ASN A 104 17.30 6.44 -18.37
C ASN A 104 17.87 7.28 -17.23
N THR A 105 17.06 7.55 -16.22
CA THR A 105 17.43 8.35 -15.03
C THR A 105 16.85 7.75 -13.75
N GLU A 106 17.63 7.74 -12.67
CA GLU A 106 17.23 7.16 -11.38
C GLU A 106 15.92 7.76 -10.82
N VAL A 107 15.64 9.02 -11.15
CA VAL A 107 14.43 9.75 -10.74
C VAL A 107 13.15 9.11 -11.28
N LEU A 108 13.22 8.37 -12.39
CA LEU A 108 12.05 7.73 -12.98
C LEU A 108 11.54 6.54 -12.16
N TYR A 109 12.33 5.95 -11.24
CA TYR A 109 11.83 4.93 -10.31
C TYR A 109 10.68 5.48 -9.45
N LEU A 110 10.70 6.78 -9.14
CA LEU A 110 9.63 7.46 -8.44
C LEU A 110 8.59 8.04 -9.41
N PHE A 111 9.03 8.84 -10.39
CA PHE A 111 8.10 9.55 -11.29
C PHE A 111 7.33 8.61 -12.22
N GLY A 112 7.97 7.57 -12.75
CA GLY A 112 7.27 6.51 -13.48
C GLY A 112 6.25 5.81 -12.59
N GLY A 113 6.64 5.41 -11.38
CA GLY A 113 5.72 4.82 -10.40
C GLY A 113 4.49 5.70 -10.10
N ILE A 114 4.69 7.02 -9.92
CA ILE A 114 3.59 7.98 -9.69
C ILE A 114 2.62 8.02 -10.89
N PHE A 115 3.14 8.09 -12.12
CA PHE A 115 2.30 8.08 -13.32
C PHE A 115 1.48 6.79 -13.42
N PHE A 116 2.09 5.64 -13.11
CA PHE A 116 1.39 4.37 -13.08
C PHE A 116 0.29 4.32 -12.01
N ILE A 117 0.54 4.83 -10.79
CA ILE A 117 -0.47 4.91 -9.72
C ILE A 117 -1.65 5.78 -10.15
N ILE A 118 -1.40 6.94 -10.77
CA ILE A 118 -2.47 7.81 -11.26
C ILE A 118 -3.29 7.09 -12.34
N GLY A 119 -2.63 6.40 -13.28
CA GLY A 119 -3.31 5.56 -14.28
C GLY A 119 -4.19 4.47 -13.65
N LEU A 120 -3.63 3.73 -12.68
CA LEU A 120 -4.38 2.72 -11.92
C LEU A 120 -5.55 3.32 -11.13
N HIS A 121 -5.41 4.52 -10.58
CA HIS A 121 -6.48 5.17 -9.83
C HIS A 121 -7.76 5.32 -10.65
N PHE A 122 -7.63 5.53 -11.95
CA PHE A 122 -8.77 5.64 -12.86
C PHE A 122 -9.26 4.30 -13.41
N LEU A 123 -8.35 3.37 -13.70
CA LEU A 123 -8.66 2.13 -14.43
C LEU A 123 -8.91 0.91 -13.54
N LEU A 124 -8.26 0.83 -12.38
CA LEU A 124 -8.16 -0.42 -11.62
C LEU A 124 -9.53 -0.94 -11.13
N GLU A 125 -10.43 -0.06 -10.70
CA GLU A 125 -11.79 -0.46 -10.30
C GLU A 125 -12.58 -1.09 -11.46
N ILE A 126 -12.45 -0.50 -12.66
CA ILE A 126 -13.07 -1.00 -13.88
C ILE A 126 -12.47 -2.35 -14.25
N MET A 127 -11.14 -2.46 -14.22
CA MET A 127 -10.42 -3.70 -14.50
C MET A 127 -10.83 -4.83 -13.55
N ILE A 128 -10.86 -4.58 -12.23
CA ILE A 128 -11.28 -5.57 -11.22
C ILE A 128 -12.71 -6.04 -11.51
N THR A 129 -13.62 -5.11 -11.84
CA THR A 129 -15.01 -5.45 -12.16
C THR A 129 -15.11 -6.34 -13.40
N VAL A 130 -14.36 -6.03 -14.45
CA VAL A 130 -14.33 -6.81 -15.69
C VAL A 130 -13.71 -8.19 -15.45
N ILE A 131 -12.56 -8.26 -14.78
CA ILE A 131 -11.86 -9.51 -14.43
C ILE A 131 -12.78 -10.40 -13.59
N CYS A 132 -13.43 -9.85 -12.56
CA CYS A 132 -14.38 -10.62 -11.74
C CYS A 132 -15.56 -11.13 -12.57
N LYS A 133 -16.09 -10.34 -13.50
CA LYS A 133 -17.19 -10.77 -14.37
C LYS A 133 -16.78 -11.95 -15.26
N MET A 134 -15.57 -11.93 -15.83
CA MET A 134 -15.03 -13.04 -16.63
C MET A 134 -14.78 -14.28 -15.77
N LEU A 135 -14.10 -14.12 -14.63
CA LEU A 135 -13.81 -15.23 -13.71
C LEU A 135 -15.10 -15.88 -13.18
N PHE A 136 -16.15 -15.11 -12.94
CA PHE A 136 -17.43 -15.65 -12.48
C PHE A 136 -18.07 -16.59 -13.50
N GLN A 137 -17.93 -16.32 -14.80
CA GLN A 137 -18.45 -17.21 -15.84
C GLN A 137 -17.75 -18.56 -15.82
N VAL A 138 -16.42 -18.56 -15.66
CA VAL A 138 -15.58 -19.77 -15.63
C VAL A 138 -15.80 -20.59 -14.36
N PHE A 139 -15.88 -19.93 -13.19
CA PHE A 139 -15.95 -20.61 -11.88
C PHE A 139 -17.36 -20.70 -11.30
N SER A 140 -18.39 -20.61 -12.14
CA SER A 140 -19.80 -20.63 -11.72
C SER A 140 -20.19 -21.89 -10.93
N GLY A 141 -19.58 -23.03 -11.23
CA GLY A 141 -19.87 -24.33 -10.60
C GLY A 141 -19.36 -24.50 -9.15
N SER A 142 -18.39 -23.69 -8.69
CA SER A 142 -17.87 -23.80 -7.32
C SER A 142 -18.36 -22.65 -6.45
N PHE A 143 -19.17 -22.96 -5.44
CA PHE A 143 -19.73 -21.94 -4.53
C PHE A 143 -18.66 -21.04 -3.90
N VAL A 144 -17.53 -21.61 -3.46
CA VAL A 144 -16.48 -20.85 -2.79
C VAL A 144 -15.87 -19.82 -3.74
N PHE A 145 -15.60 -20.21 -4.99
CA PHE A 145 -15.05 -19.30 -6.00
C PHE A 145 -16.10 -18.31 -6.49
N SER A 146 -17.28 -18.78 -6.89
CA SER A 146 -18.34 -17.94 -7.44
C SER A 146 -18.83 -16.88 -6.45
N SER A 147 -19.00 -17.26 -5.17
CA SER A 147 -19.33 -16.31 -4.09
C SER A 147 -18.19 -15.33 -3.83
N SER A 148 -16.93 -15.78 -3.83
CA SER A 148 -15.78 -14.90 -3.63
C SER A 148 -15.68 -13.85 -4.73
N ILE A 149 -15.78 -14.27 -5.99
CA ILE A 149 -15.65 -13.40 -7.16
C ILE A 149 -16.79 -12.38 -7.20
N LYS A 150 -18.04 -12.81 -6.97
CA LYS A 150 -19.20 -11.89 -6.88
C LYS A 150 -19.01 -10.85 -5.80
N ASN A 151 -18.50 -11.25 -4.64
CA ASN A 151 -18.31 -10.34 -3.53
C ASN A 151 -17.14 -9.37 -3.77
N MET A 152 -16.08 -9.83 -4.43
CA MET A 152 -15.00 -8.95 -4.89
C MET A 152 -15.50 -7.92 -5.92
N GLN A 153 -16.38 -8.33 -6.83
CA GLN A 153 -17.02 -7.42 -7.77
C GLN A 153 -17.84 -6.32 -7.05
N TYR A 154 -18.61 -6.69 -6.02
CA TYR A 154 -19.38 -5.72 -5.23
C TYR A 154 -18.49 -4.75 -4.43
N ASN A 155 -17.36 -5.23 -3.91
CA ASN A 155 -16.41 -4.45 -3.13
C ASN A 155 -15.24 -3.89 -3.96
N ALA A 156 -15.36 -3.82 -5.29
CA ALA A 156 -14.28 -3.46 -6.20
C ALA A 156 -13.62 -2.11 -5.85
N SER A 157 -14.41 -1.11 -5.45
CA SER A 157 -13.88 0.21 -5.04
C SER A 157 -12.97 0.13 -3.81
N LEU A 158 -13.31 -0.69 -2.81
CA LEU A 158 -12.51 -0.84 -1.60
C LEU A 158 -11.24 -1.66 -1.88
N ILE A 159 -11.36 -2.72 -2.69
CA ILE A 159 -10.23 -3.53 -3.15
C ILE A 159 -9.24 -2.67 -3.95
N THR A 160 -9.76 -1.80 -4.83
CA THR A 160 -8.95 -0.85 -5.62
C THR A 160 -8.09 0.03 -4.71
N LYS A 161 -8.68 0.61 -3.65
CA LYS A 161 -7.94 1.47 -2.71
C LYS A 161 -6.82 0.71 -2.00
N ILE A 162 -7.08 -0.55 -1.61
CA ILE A 162 -6.09 -1.41 -0.97
C ILE A 162 -4.93 -1.72 -1.93
N ILE A 163 -5.24 -2.14 -3.16
CA ILE A 163 -4.22 -2.47 -4.16
C ILE A 163 -3.39 -1.24 -4.53
N LEU A 164 -4.01 -0.07 -4.73
CA LEU A 164 -3.27 1.17 -5.03
C LEU A 164 -2.28 1.52 -3.93
N MET A 165 -2.69 1.34 -2.67
CA MET A 165 -1.83 1.60 -1.52
C MET A 165 -0.67 0.61 -1.42
N LEU A 166 -0.90 -0.68 -1.69
CA LEU A 166 0.14 -1.71 -1.74
C LEU A 166 1.12 -1.48 -2.89
N VAL A 167 0.64 -1.13 -4.09
CA VAL A 167 1.52 -0.83 -5.22
C VAL A 167 2.34 0.43 -4.96
N ASN A 168 1.72 1.44 -4.34
CA ASN A 168 2.42 2.67 -3.96
C ASN A 168 3.53 2.40 -2.95
N SER A 169 3.31 1.52 -1.97
CA SER A 169 4.39 1.18 -1.04
C SER A 169 5.58 0.55 -1.73
N MET A 170 5.32 -0.34 -2.68
CA MET A 170 6.36 -1.01 -3.45
C MET A 170 7.21 -0.03 -4.25
N ILE A 171 6.56 0.96 -4.87
CA ILE A 171 7.25 2.02 -5.62
C ILE A 171 8.17 2.82 -4.70
N PHE A 172 7.67 3.21 -3.52
CA PHE A 172 8.48 3.95 -2.55
C PHE A 172 9.62 3.12 -1.98
N LEU A 173 9.41 1.82 -1.69
CA LEU A 173 10.49 0.94 -1.24
C LEU A 173 11.55 0.81 -2.35
N ASN A 174 11.13 0.57 -3.58
CA ASN A 174 12.02 0.41 -4.73
C ASN A 174 12.86 1.67 -4.97
N PHE A 175 12.23 2.86 -4.95
CA PHE A 175 12.94 4.13 -5.04
C PHE A 175 13.90 4.32 -3.87
N SER A 176 13.48 3.96 -2.65
CA SER A 176 14.32 4.15 -1.48
C SER A 176 15.55 3.26 -1.47
N ILE A 177 15.42 2.00 -1.87
CA ILE A 177 16.55 1.07 -1.94
C ILE A 177 17.49 1.43 -3.10
N ASN A 178 16.92 1.68 -4.29
CA ASN A 178 17.71 1.80 -5.50
C ASN A 178 18.25 3.19 -5.79
N VAL A 179 17.67 4.24 -5.21
CA VAL A 179 18.09 5.64 -5.40
C VAL A 179 18.60 6.21 -4.08
N ILE A 180 17.74 6.32 -3.07
CA ILE A 180 18.11 6.95 -1.79
C ILE A 180 19.23 6.19 -1.08
N GLY A 181 19.19 4.85 -1.07
CA GLY A 181 20.19 3.99 -0.45
C GLY A 181 21.56 4.05 -1.13
N LYS A 182 21.60 4.39 -2.43
CA LYS A 182 22.83 4.48 -3.23
C LYS A 182 23.44 5.88 -3.25
N MET A 183 22.67 6.94 -2.96
CA MET A 183 23.15 8.32 -2.86
C MET A 183 24.30 8.52 -1.86
N GLY A 184 24.54 7.57 -0.95
CA GLY A 184 25.67 7.58 -0.02
C GLY A 184 26.92 6.83 -0.47
N VAL A 185 26.96 6.19 -1.65
CA VAL A 185 28.01 5.19 -1.98
C VAL A 185 28.88 5.54 -3.21
N GLN A 186 28.44 6.38 -4.16
CA GLN A 186 29.13 6.43 -5.47
C GLN A 186 29.48 7.77 -6.13
N SER A 187 29.24 8.96 -5.57
CA SER A 187 29.51 10.18 -6.37
C SER A 187 29.77 11.50 -5.64
N TYR A 188 30.49 11.51 -4.52
CA TYR A 188 30.89 12.78 -3.90
C TYR A 188 32.31 12.77 -3.32
N GLU A 189 33.26 12.15 -4.00
CA GLU A 189 34.69 12.27 -3.64
C GLU A 189 35.25 13.69 -3.83
N ILE A 190 34.46 14.65 -4.32
CA ILE A 190 34.88 16.04 -4.51
C ILE A 190 33.74 16.99 -4.10
N ASN A 191 33.49 17.15 -2.79
CA ASN A 191 32.72 18.31 -2.31
C ASN A 191 33.11 18.70 -0.89
N SER A 192 33.35 20.00 -0.67
CA SER A 192 33.90 20.60 0.55
C SER A 192 32.96 20.60 1.76
N ASN A 193 31.78 19.95 1.69
CA ASN A 193 30.76 20.05 2.73
C ASN A 193 30.20 18.67 3.12
N THR A 194 31.05 17.87 3.75
CA THR A 194 30.74 16.54 4.30
C THR A 194 29.54 16.54 5.25
N GLN A 195 29.30 17.64 5.98
CA GLN A 195 28.14 17.78 6.88
C GLN A 195 26.81 17.87 6.13
N TYR A 196 26.76 18.61 5.02
CA TYR A 196 25.57 18.69 4.17
C TYR A 196 25.24 17.33 3.54
N LEU A 197 26.28 16.60 3.10
CA LEU A 197 26.15 15.26 2.55
C LEU A 197 25.61 14.25 3.59
N ASN A 198 26.17 14.28 4.79
CA ASN A 198 25.71 13.46 5.91
C ASN A 198 24.26 13.80 6.31
N GLY A 199 23.86 15.07 6.23
CA GLY A 199 22.49 15.52 6.41
C GLY A 199 21.52 14.96 5.36
N LEU A 200 21.92 14.92 4.08
CA LEU A 200 21.11 14.32 3.01
C LEU A 200 21.01 12.79 3.14
N ILE A 201 22.08 12.11 3.52
CA ILE A 201 22.08 10.66 3.79
C ILE A 201 21.19 10.33 4.99
N PHE A 202 21.26 11.15 6.05
CA PHE A 202 20.37 11.04 7.22
C PHE A 202 18.90 11.22 6.83
N LEU A 203 18.59 12.27 6.07
CA LEU A 203 17.24 12.55 5.59
C LEU A 203 16.71 11.40 4.72
N GLY A 204 17.57 10.84 3.86
CA GLY A 204 17.24 9.68 3.02
C GLY A 204 16.92 8.42 3.84
N ALA A 205 17.77 8.09 4.81
CA ALA A 205 17.53 6.95 5.71
C ALA A 205 16.26 7.13 6.56
N TYR A 206 16.02 8.35 7.06
CA TYR A 206 14.82 8.69 7.83
C TYR A 206 13.55 8.57 6.98
N LEU A 207 13.56 9.13 5.76
CA LEU A 207 12.44 9.03 4.82
C LEU A 207 12.12 7.57 4.48
N ASN A 208 13.13 6.72 4.25
CA ASN A 208 12.94 5.29 3.99
C ASN A 208 12.16 4.62 5.13
N ILE A 209 12.61 4.84 6.37
CA ILE A 209 11.96 4.28 7.55
C ILE A 209 10.54 4.79 7.70
N VAL A 210 10.31 6.10 7.57
CA VAL A 210 8.97 6.68 7.65
C VAL A 210 8.04 6.06 6.61
N PHE A 211 8.50 5.91 5.36
CA PHE A 211 7.70 5.30 4.30
C PHE A 211 7.35 3.84 4.58
N VAL A 212 8.32 3.01 4.97
CA VAL A 212 8.07 1.58 5.31
C VAL A 212 7.07 1.45 6.46
N SER A 213 7.22 2.29 7.48
CA SER A 213 6.38 2.27 8.68
C SER A 213 4.96 2.71 8.39
N PHE A 214 4.82 3.81 7.63
CA PHE A 214 3.52 4.33 7.24
C PHE A 214 2.80 3.33 6.35
N THR A 215 3.47 2.79 5.32
CA THR A 215 2.99 1.68 4.49
C THR A 215 2.39 0.56 5.33
N PHE A 216 3.14 0.02 6.29
CA PHE A 216 2.70 -1.12 7.11
C PHE A 216 1.40 -0.83 7.87
N ILE A 217 1.28 0.38 8.42
CA ILE A 217 0.09 0.83 9.15
C ILE A 217 -1.12 0.94 8.23
N ILE A 218 -0.97 1.56 7.05
CA ILE A 218 -2.11 1.72 6.15
C ILE A 218 -2.53 0.35 5.58
N ILE A 219 -1.57 -0.56 5.32
CA ILE A 219 -1.83 -1.96 4.93
C ILE A 219 -2.74 -2.65 5.94
N ILE A 220 -2.36 -2.65 7.23
CA ILE A 220 -3.18 -3.25 8.29
C ILE A 220 -4.57 -2.62 8.33
N ASN A 221 -4.65 -1.29 8.29
CA ASN A 221 -5.92 -0.57 8.38
C ASN A 221 -6.82 -0.87 7.16
N GLY A 222 -6.27 -0.93 5.95
CA GLY A 222 -6.98 -1.28 4.73
C GLY A 222 -7.56 -2.69 4.79
N PHE A 223 -6.78 -3.68 5.22
CA PHE A 223 -7.26 -5.05 5.37
C PHE A 223 -8.29 -5.22 6.49
N LEU A 224 -8.15 -4.50 7.62
CA LEU A 224 -9.16 -4.48 8.66
C LEU A 224 -10.48 -3.86 8.16
N MET A 225 -10.42 -2.80 7.37
CA MET A 225 -11.61 -2.23 6.73
C MET A 225 -12.28 -3.23 5.78
N TYR A 226 -11.51 -3.98 5.01
CA TYR A 226 -12.04 -5.05 4.15
C TYR A 226 -12.67 -6.19 4.96
N LEU A 227 -12.00 -6.66 6.02
CA LEU A 227 -12.58 -7.67 6.92
C LEU A 227 -13.90 -7.19 7.54
N ARG A 228 -13.99 -5.91 7.87
CA ARG A 228 -15.22 -5.30 8.41
C ARG A 228 -16.33 -5.26 7.35
N SER A 229 -16.03 -4.93 6.10
CA SER A 229 -17.04 -4.98 5.03
C SER A 229 -17.56 -6.40 4.78
N LEU A 230 -16.74 -7.43 5.03
CA LEU A 230 -17.15 -8.83 4.91
C LEU A 230 -18.06 -9.31 6.05
N GLU A 231 -18.18 -8.60 7.18
CA GLU A 231 -18.90 -9.12 8.35
C GLU A 231 -20.40 -9.29 8.11
N LYS A 232 -21.03 -8.30 7.49
CA LYS A 232 -22.47 -8.34 7.19
C LYS A 232 -22.80 -9.53 6.29
N GLU A 233 -21.98 -9.76 5.27
CA GLU A 233 -22.18 -10.86 4.34
C GLU A 233 -21.85 -12.22 4.98
N ASN A 234 -20.80 -12.30 5.78
CA ASN A 234 -20.47 -13.49 6.54
C ASN A 234 -21.62 -13.88 7.48
N LEU A 235 -22.31 -12.92 8.10
CA LEU A 235 -23.51 -13.18 8.90
C LEU A 235 -24.67 -13.72 8.05
N VAL A 236 -24.94 -13.14 6.88
CA VAL A 236 -25.96 -13.64 5.95
C VAL A 236 -25.66 -15.08 5.53
N LEU A 237 -24.41 -15.40 5.18
CA LEU A 237 -24.02 -16.76 4.85
C LEU A 237 -24.18 -17.73 6.02
N ARG A 238 -23.94 -17.26 7.26
CA ARG A 238 -24.17 -18.07 8.46
C ARG A 238 -25.66 -18.35 8.68
N GLN A 239 -26.53 -17.37 8.40
CA GLN A 239 -27.99 -17.54 8.42
C GLN A 239 -28.47 -18.52 7.34
N LEU A 240 -27.82 -18.52 6.18
CA LEU A 240 -28.06 -19.48 5.09
C LEU A 240 -27.46 -20.88 5.35
N GLY A 241 -26.92 -21.15 6.55
CA GLY A 241 -26.46 -22.47 6.96
C GLY A 241 -24.99 -22.80 6.66
N PHE A 242 -24.19 -21.87 6.13
CA PHE A 242 -22.78 -22.15 5.84
C PHE A 242 -21.94 -22.28 7.12
N THR A 243 -21.01 -23.24 7.13
CA THR A 243 -20.10 -23.45 8.27
C THR A 243 -19.07 -22.33 8.39
N ARG A 244 -18.62 -22.02 9.62
CA ARG A 244 -17.56 -21.02 9.85
C ARG A 244 -16.28 -21.35 9.07
N LYS A 245 -15.98 -22.65 8.89
CA LYS A 245 -14.85 -23.12 8.08
C LYS A 245 -14.99 -22.72 6.61
N LYS A 246 -16.17 -22.94 5.99
CA LYS A 246 -16.43 -22.54 4.59
C LYS A 246 -16.31 -21.02 4.40
N VAL A 247 -16.83 -20.24 5.34
CA VAL A 247 -16.73 -18.77 5.32
C VAL A 247 -15.28 -18.31 5.47
N PHE A 248 -14.49 -18.96 6.33
CA PHE A 248 -13.06 -18.66 6.51
C PHE A 248 -12.24 -18.94 5.25
N VAL A 249 -12.41 -20.11 4.63
CA VAL A 249 -11.74 -20.48 3.37
C VAL A 249 -12.07 -19.48 2.26
N ARG A 250 -13.33 -19.03 2.19
CA ARG A 250 -13.76 -17.98 1.25
C ARG A 250 -13.00 -16.67 1.45
N ASN A 251 -12.84 -16.22 2.69
CA ASN A 251 -12.12 -14.98 2.99
C ASN A 251 -10.62 -15.10 2.66
N ILE A 252 -10.00 -16.25 2.93
CA ILE A 252 -8.62 -16.54 2.51
C ILE A 252 -8.51 -16.45 0.98
N LEU A 253 -9.44 -17.08 0.24
CA LEU A 253 -9.42 -17.06 -1.22
C LEU A 253 -9.48 -15.64 -1.77
N GLN A 254 -10.38 -14.79 -1.25
CA GLN A 254 -10.45 -13.38 -1.66
C GLN A 254 -9.13 -12.65 -1.41
N PHE A 255 -8.50 -12.87 -0.25
CA PHE A 255 -7.19 -12.28 0.05
C PHE A 255 -6.08 -12.75 -0.87
N ILE A 256 -6.05 -14.04 -1.23
CA ILE A 256 -5.07 -14.59 -2.18
C ILE A 256 -5.26 -13.93 -3.56
N ILE A 257 -6.49 -13.74 -4.02
CA ILE A 257 -6.76 -13.08 -5.31
C ILE A 257 -6.30 -11.62 -5.27
N ILE A 258 -6.59 -10.89 -4.19
CA ILE A 258 -6.12 -9.49 -4.01
C ILE A 258 -4.59 -9.43 -4.00
N TRP A 259 -3.95 -10.34 -3.26
CA TRP A 259 -2.50 -10.43 -3.21
C TRP A 259 -1.90 -10.73 -4.58
N PHE A 260 -2.48 -11.65 -5.35
CA PHE A 260 -2.01 -11.97 -6.70
C PHE A 260 -2.09 -10.76 -7.65
N LEU A 261 -3.18 -9.99 -7.60
CA LEU A 261 -3.30 -8.74 -8.36
C LEU A 261 -2.24 -7.72 -7.93
N TYR A 262 -1.98 -7.60 -6.63
CA TYR A 262 -0.91 -6.75 -6.11
C TYR A 262 0.46 -7.17 -6.65
N VAL A 263 0.80 -8.46 -6.62
CA VAL A 263 2.10 -8.97 -7.11
C VAL A 263 2.33 -8.60 -8.58
N ILE A 264 1.33 -8.78 -9.44
CA ILE A 264 1.43 -8.42 -10.87
C ILE A 264 1.68 -6.92 -11.05
N LEU A 265 0.93 -6.08 -10.34
CA LEU A 265 1.03 -4.62 -10.48
C LEU A 265 2.32 -4.06 -9.86
N ALA A 266 2.77 -4.65 -8.74
CA ALA A 266 4.05 -4.37 -8.10
C ALA A 266 5.21 -4.74 -9.03
N PHE A 267 5.15 -5.89 -9.72
CA PHE A 267 6.15 -6.29 -10.69
C PHE A 267 6.26 -5.28 -11.84
N THR A 268 5.11 -4.87 -12.41
CA THR A 268 5.09 -3.91 -13.52
C THR A 268 5.72 -2.58 -13.17
N THR A 269 5.69 -2.14 -11.90
CA THR A 269 6.15 -0.83 -11.45
C THR A 269 7.59 -0.78 -10.95
N THR A 270 8.23 -1.94 -10.76
CA THR A 270 9.54 -2.02 -10.09
C THR A 270 10.52 -2.86 -10.89
N VAL A 271 10.31 -4.17 -10.94
CA VAL A 271 11.19 -5.13 -11.61
C VAL A 271 11.17 -4.92 -13.12
N LEU A 272 9.99 -4.70 -13.72
CA LEU A 272 9.88 -4.45 -15.16
C LEU A 272 10.70 -3.24 -15.61
N MET A 273 10.67 -2.17 -14.82
CA MET A 273 11.45 -0.96 -15.09
C MET A 273 12.96 -1.25 -15.06
N SER A 274 13.41 -1.99 -14.05
CA SER A 274 14.82 -2.38 -13.88
C SER A 274 15.29 -3.31 -15.01
N LEU A 275 14.40 -4.18 -15.51
CA LEU A 275 14.66 -5.08 -16.65
C LEU A 275 14.81 -4.31 -17.96
N ILE A 276 13.96 -3.32 -18.23
CA ILE A 276 14.01 -2.52 -19.46
C ILE A 276 15.35 -1.80 -19.60
N TRP A 277 15.97 -1.38 -18.49
CA TRP A 277 17.28 -0.70 -18.50
C TRP A 277 18.46 -1.61 -18.23
N ASN A 278 18.23 -2.89 -17.97
CA ASN A 278 19.29 -3.82 -17.55
C ASN A 278 20.10 -3.28 -16.34
N ASP A 279 19.43 -2.64 -15.37
CA ASP A 279 20.06 -2.10 -14.16
C ASP A 279 20.42 -3.26 -13.23
N LYS A 280 21.63 -3.80 -13.42
CA LYS A 280 22.15 -4.94 -12.63
C LYS A 280 22.15 -4.68 -11.14
N ALA A 281 22.36 -3.43 -10.71
CA ALA A 281 22.37 -3.07 -9.30
C ALA A 281 20.95 -3.10 -8.72
N ALA A 282 19.96 -2.56 -9.42
CA ALA A 282 18.55 -2.67 -9.00
C ALA A 282 18.04 -4.12 -9.04
N LEU A 283 18.44 -4.90 -10.05
CA LEU A 283 18.08 -6.31 -10.16
C LEU A 283 18.68 -7.16 -9.03
N SER A 284 19.86 -6.80 -8.51
CA SER A 284 20.44 -7.46 -7.34
C SER A 284 19.61 -7.25 -6.05
N ASN A 285 18.82 -6.17 -5.99
CA ASN A 285 17.97 -5.83 -4.86
C ASN A 285 16.57 -6.46 -4.92
N VAL A 286 16.27 -7.30 -5.92
CA VAL A 286 14.96 -7.99 -6.07
C VAL A 286 14.62 -8.87 -4.86
N ILE A 287 15.61 -9.31 -4.08
CA ILE A 287 15.38 -10.03 -2.81
C ILE A 287 14.50 -9.21 -1.86
N TYR A 288 14.73 -7.90 -1.73
CA TYR A 288 13.91 -7.05 -0.86
C TYR A 288 12.47 -6.93 -1.37
N TRP A 289 12.27 -6.98 -2.68
CA TRP A 289 10.96 -6.98 -3.30
C TRP A 289 10.18 -8.26 -2.96
N ILE A 290 10.85 -9.41 -3.07
CA ILE A 290 10.28 -10.71 -2.71
C ILE A 290 9.89 -10.72 -1.22
N ILE A 291 10.76 -10.21 -0.35
CA ILE A 291 10.50 -10.15 1.10
C ILE A 291 9.24 -9.32 1.39
N GLU A 292 9.08 -8.11 0.82
CA GLU A 292 7.89 -7.27 1.06
C GLU A 292 6.60 -8.01 0.67
N ILE A 293 6.59 -8.67 -0.49
CA ILE A 293 5.42 -9.41 -0.98
C ILE A 293 5.00 -10.54 -0.05
N PHE A 294 5.97 -11.28 0.49
CA PHE A 294 5.68 -12.34 1.47
C PHE A 294 5.27 -11.79 2.83
N VAL A 295 5.84 -10.66 3.27
CA VAL A 295 5.41 -9.98 4.50
C VAL A 295 3.95 -9.52 4.39
N VAL A 296 3.56 -8.93 3.25
CA VAL A 296 2.17 -8.54 2.98
C VAL A 296 1.24 -9.76 3.05
N LEU A 297 1.59 -10.88 2.41
CA LEU A 297 0.80 -12.10 2.46
C LEU A 297 0.64 -12.62 3.89
N LEU A 298 1.75 -12.67 4.64
CA LEU A 298 1.77 -13.15 6.02
C LEU A 298 0.87 -12.28 6.91
N LEU A 299 0.93 -10.95 6.77
CA LEU A 299 0.03 -10.03 7.49
C LEU A 299 -1.44 -10.28 7.14
N MET A 300 -1.78 -10.44 5.86
CA MET A 300 -3.15 -10.73 5.44
C MET A 300 -3.68 -12.02 6.07
N LEU A 301 -2.86 -13.08 6.07
CA LEU A 301 -3.22 -14.36 6.66
C LEU A 301 -3.36 -14.26 8.19
N LEU A 302 -2.44 -13.57 8.88
CA LEU A 302 -2.52 -13.34 10.33
C LEU A 302 -3.77 -12.54 10.73
N LEU A 303 -4.12 -11.50 9.96
CA LEU A 303 -5.35 -10.73 10.20
C LEU A 303 -6.61 -11.58 9.97
N CYS A 304 -6.61 -12.45 8.96
CA CYS A 304 -7.72 -13.36 8.71
C CYS A 304 -7.86 -14.39 9.85
N LEU A 305 -6.75 -14.98 10.29
CA LEU A 305 -6.69 -15.95 11.39
C LEU A 305 -7.12 -15.33 12.72
N SER A 306 -6.62 -14.15 13.06
CA SER A 306 -6.99 -13.46 14.30
C SER A 306 -8.49 -13.15 14.32
N ASN A 307 -9.06 -12.63 13.23
CA ASN A 307 -10.50 -12.37 13.11
C ASN A 307 -11.33 -13.65 13.28
N TRP A 308 -10.90 -14.76 12.68
CA TRP A 308 -11.58 -16.05 12.84
C TRP A 308 -11.51 -16.56 14.28
N PHE A 309 -10.35 -16.48 14.91
CA PHE A 309 -10.12 -16.91 16.29
C PHE A 309 -10.94 -16.09 17.30
N PHE A 310 -10.92 -14.75 17.20
CA PHE A 310 -11.75 -13.88 18.04
C PHE A 310 -13.25 -14.20 17.93
N LYS A 311 -13.73 -14.53 16.72
CA LYS A 311 -15.15 -14.89 16.49
C LYS A 311 -15.53 -16.27 17.02
N ILE A 312 -14.56 -17.17 17.19
CA ILE A 312 -14.77 -18.44 17.89
C ILE A 312 -14.93 -18.17 19.39
N ILE A 313 -14.04 -17.37 19.97
CA ILE A 313 -14.06 -17.05 21.40
C ILE A 313 -15.33 -16.29 21.79
N LYS A 314 -15.73 -15.27 21.00
CA LYS A 314 -16.87 -14.40 21.30
C LYS A 314 -18.25 -15.03 21.08
N ASN A 315 -18.31 -16.24 20.53
CA ASN A 315 -19.54 -17.02 20.38
C ASN A 315 -19.51 -18.31 21.23
N LYS A 316 -18.77 -18.28 22.35
CA LYS A 316 -19.20 -18.94 23.57
C LYS A 316 -19.99 -17.93 24.39
#